data_AF-A0A2M9NWI0-F1
#
_entry.id   AF-A0A2M9NWI0-F1
#
_cell.length_a   1.000
_cell.length_b   1.000
_cell.length_c   1.000
_cell.angle_alpha   90.00
_cell.angle_beta   90.00
_cell.angle_gamma   90.00
#
_symmetry.space_group_name_H-M   'P 1'
#
loop_
_entity.id
_entity.type
_entity.pdbx_description
1 polymer ?
#
loop_
_entity_poly.entity_id
_entity_poly.type
_entity_poly.pdbx_seq_one_letter_code
_entity_poly.pdbx_strand_id
1 'polypeptide(L)'
;LGICIIWGMMALFWFAGVHGPSIVEPAIAAIIYANVATNLQLHNAGEQASNVLTVGLGNFVGTMGGTGATLVVPFIFLLLARSKQLKAVGKASVVPVCFAVNEPLLFAAPMILNPYFFIPFLLTPMINVCLFKFFVDVIGMNSFIYVLPWATPAPIGLILGTGMGLWALVLAVLLIVVDFLIYLPFCKAYDNELLAKEAKNAELEAAVGVSQAGQPAMVGATGTDTFAIMNNNAQVEESAPTLEKSINVLVLCAGAGTSAMLANALTEGAKQYNVPITASAGAYGSHYEIMKDFDMVILAPQVGSYYDDIKEDTDRLNIKLAATKGAEYINLTRNSQKAIDFVLEQVK
;
A
#
# COMPACT_ATOMS: atom_id res chain seq x y z
N LEU A 1 25.73 -10.46 5.86
CA LEU A 1 25.46 -10.70 4.43
C LEU A 1 24.10 -11.34 4.20
N GLY A 2 23.84 -12.57 4.68
CA GLY A 2 22.57 -13.28 4.44
C GLY A 2 21.31 -12.47 4.81
N ILE A 3 21.26 -11.89 6.02
CA ILE A 3 20.15 -11.01 6.41
C ILE A 3 19.98 -9.82 5.45
N CYS A 4 21.05 -9.09 5.12
CA CYS A 4 20.94 -7.92 4.27
C CYS A 4 20.51 -8.33 2.81
N ILE A 5 20.76 -9.57 2.35
CA ILE A 5 20.18 -10.12 1.11
C ILE A 5 18.67 -10.38 1.26
N ILE A 6 18.22 -11.03 2.34
CA ILE A 6 16.81 -11.35 2.59
C ILE A 6 15.94 -10.09 2.50
N TRP A 7 16.27 -9.07 3.29
CA TRP A 7 15.48 -7.83 3.34
C TRP A 7 15.68 -6.94 2.12
N GLY A 8 16.86 -6.98 1.48
CA GLY A 8 17.05 -6.38 0.17
C GLY A 8 16.14 -6.99 -0.89
N MET A 9 16.01 -8.32 -0.94
CA MET A 9 15.12 -9.00 -1.87
C MET A 9 13.64 -8.72 -1.62
N MET A 10 13.21 -8.63 -0.35
CA MET A 10 11.85 -8.21 0.00
C MET A 10 11.52 -6.83 -0.60
N ALA A 11 12.40 -5.86 -0.39
CA ALA A 11 12.25 -4.52 -0.95
C ALA A 11 12.32 -4.52 -2.48
N LEU A 12 13.21 -5.31 -3.09
CA LEU A 12 13.34 -5.39 -4.54
C LEU A 12 12.07 -5.93 -5.21
N PHE A 13 11.49 -7.02 -4.68
CA PHE A 13 10.24 -7.56 -5.23
C PHE A 13 9.10 -6.56 -5.11
N TRP A 14 8.96 -5.88 -3.97
CA TRP A 14 7.94 -4.84 -3.79
C TRP A 14 8.16 -3.67 -4.74
N PHE A 15 9.41 -3.24 -4.93
CA PHE A 15 9.75 -2.21 -5.91
C PHE A 15 9.38 -2.62 -7.34
N ALA A 16 9.50 -3.90 -7.67
CA ALA A 16 9.08 -4.48 -8.94
C ALA A 16 7.55 -4.72 -9.04
N GLY A 17 6.77 -4.39 -7.99
CA GLY A 17 5.32 -4.52 -7.96
C GLY A 17 4.81 -5.90 -7.53
N VAL A 18 5.66 -6.74 -6.93
CA VAL A 18 5.30 -8.05 -6.37
C VAL A 18 5.40 -7.99 -4.85
N HIS A 19 4.42 -8.53 -4.13
CA HIS A 19 4.42 -8.47 -2.66
C HIS A 19 5.62 -9.22 -2.05
N GLY A 20 6.67 -8.47 -1.68
CA GLY A 20 7.97 -9.00 -1.26
C GLY A 20 7.93 -10.01 -0.10
N PRO A 21 7.23 -9.71 1.02
CA PRO A 21 7.06 -10.65 2.12
C PRO A 21 6.49 -12.00 1.67
N SER A 22 5.50 -12.00 0.76
CA SER A 22 4.86 -13.24 0.30
C SER A 22 5.79 -14.13 -0.53
N ILE A 23 6.86 -13.57 -1.10
CA ILE A 23 7.85 -14.32 -1.89
C ILE A 23 8.99 -14.80 -1.00
N VAL A 24 9.49 -13.95 -0.10
CA VAL A 24 10.73 -14.22 0.64
C VAL A 24 10.48 -14.90 1.98
N GLU A 25 9.45 -14.52 2.72
CA GLU A 25 9.21 -15.05 4.08
C GLU A 25 8.95 -16.56 4.13
N PRO A 26 8.20 -17.18 3.20
CA PRO A 26 7.95 -18.63 3.25
C PRO A 26 9.25 -19.46 3.29
N ALA A 27 10.31 -18.99 2.63
CA ALA A 27 11.61 -19.66 2.59
C ALA A 27 12.35 -19.64 3.94
N ILE A 28 12.03 -18.68 4.81
CA ILE A 28 12.69 -18.50 6.12
C ILE A 28 11.75 -18.68 7.32
N ALA A 29 10.45 -18.89 7.09
CA ALA A 29 9.42 -18.94 8.14
C ALA A 29 9.77 -19.90 9.28
N ALA A 30 10.19 -21.13 8.96
CA ALA A 30 10.54 -22.12 9.97
C ALA A 30 11.68 -21.65 10.89
N ILE A 31 12.74 -21.08 10.31
CA ILE A 31 13.93 -20.68 11.07
C ILE A 31 13.70 -19.41 11.89
N ILE A 32 12.94 -18.44 11.38
CA ILE A 32 12.69 -17.17 12.10
C ILE A 32 11.87 -17.36 13.37
N TYR A 33 10.95 -18.33 13.42
CA TYR A 33 10.19 -18.67 14.62
C TYR A 33 10.99 -19.58 15.57
N ALA A 34 11.70 -20.57 15.03
CA ALA A 34 12.57 -21.43 15.83
C ALA A 34 13.62 -20.61 16.61
N ASN A 35 14.21 -19.60 15.97
CA ASN A 35 15.20 -18.74 16.61
C ASN A 35 14.65 -17.89 17.75
N VAL A 36 13.38 -17.46 17.71
CA VAL A 36 12.75 -16.76 18.85
C VAL A 36 12.61 -17.71 20.03
N ALA A 37 12.18 -18.95 19.80
CA ALA A 37 12.08 -19.96 20.85
C ALA A 37 13.45 -20.27 21.47
N THR A 38 14.49 -20.43 20.65
CA THR A 38 15.88 -20.61 21.12
C THR A 38 16.36 -19.41 21.93
N ASN A 39 16.10 -18.18 21.46
CA ASN A 39 16.48 -16.97 22.19
C ASN A 39 15.80 -16.87 23.55
N LEU A 40 14.53 -17.25 23.65
CA LEU A 40 13.81 -17.27 24.92
C LEU A 40 14.42 -18.29 25.90
N GLN A 41 14.85 -19.46 25.40
CA GLN A 41 15.54 -20.45 26.23
C GLN A 41 16.88 -19.93 26.75
N LEU A 42 17.70 -19.34 25.88
CA LEU A 42 18.98 -18.71 26.26
C LEU A 42 18.75 -17.63 27.33
N HIS A 43 17.80 -16.74 27.09
CA HIS A 43 17.45 -15.67 28.02
C HIS A 43 17.02 -16.21 29.39
N ASN A 44 16.19 -17.25 29.43
CA ASN A 44 15.76 -17.88 30.68
C ASN A 44 16.90 -18.60 31.43
N ALA A 45 17.95 -19.03 30.71
CA ALA A 45 19.16 -19.58 31.30
C ALA A 45 20.15 -18.49 31.78
N GLY A 46 19.81 -17.21 31.62
CA GLY A 46 20.70 -16.09 31.93
C GLY A 46 21.77 -15.82 30.86
N GLU A 47 21.64 -16.43 29.69
CA GLU A 47 22.50 -16.21 28.53
C GLU A 47 21.92 -15.11 27.61
N GLN A 48 22.77 -14.56 26.74
CA GLN A 48 22.33 -13.58 25.76
C GLN A 48 21.48 -14.23 24.67
N ALA A 49 20.34 -13.62 24.35
CA ALA A 49 19.57 -13.96 23.16
C ALA A 49 20.31 -13.50 21.90
N SER A 50 21.09 -14.39 21.27
CA SER A 50 22.05 -14.05 20.21
C SER A 50 21.55 -14.30 18.78
N ASN A 51 20.48 -15.08 18.57
CA ASN A 51 20.01 -15.35 17.21
C ASN A 51 19.30 -14.12 16.64
N VAL A 52 19.93 -13.45 15.66
CA VAL A 52 19.38 -12.22 15.05
C VAL A 52 18.24 -12.50 14.08
N LEU A 53 18.32 -13.59 13.31
CA LEU A 53 17.33 -13.96 12.29
C LEU A 53 16.04 -14.44 12.97
N THR A 54 15.11 -13.52 13.20
CA THR A 54 13.87 -13.76 13.94
C THR A 54 12.70 -13.09 13.21
N VAL A 55 11.46 -13.48 13.55
CA VAL A 55 10.27 -12.84 12.97
C VAL A 55 10.21 -11.35 13.35
N GLY A 56 10.66 -10.99 14.56
CA GLY A 56 10.73 -9.60 15.01
C GLY A 56 11.76 -8.76 14.25
N LEU A 57 12.89 -9.34 13.82
CA LEU A 57 13.85 -8.67 12.94
C LEU A 57 13.19 -8.24 11.63
N GLY A 58 12.27 -9.07 11.11
CA GLY A 58 11.43 -8.71 9.99
C GLY A 58 10.53 -7.54 10.35
N ASN A 59 9.53 -7.81 11.16
CA ASN A 59 8.38 -6.93 11.40
C ASN A 59 8.74 -5.55 11.97
N PHE A 60 9.75 -5.47 12.84
CA PHE A 60 9.98 -4.27 13.66
C PHE A 60 11.28 -3.55 13.35
N VAL A 61 12.12 -4.10 12.45
CA VAL A 61 13.41 -3.53 12.07
C VAL A 61 13.55 -3.46 10.56
N GLY A 62 13.51 -4.61 9.88
CA GLY A 62 13.69 -4.71 8.43
C GLY A 62 12.51 -4.17 7.63
N THR A 63 11.30 -4.21 8.18
CA THR A 63 10.09 -3.64 7.57
C THR A 63 9.43 -2.60 8.47
N MET A 64 10.25 -1.75 9.09
CA MET A 64 9.79 -0.68 9.99
C MET A 64 8.79 0.26 9.27
N GLY A 65 7.51 0.16 9.61
CA GLY A 65 6.43 0.89 8.93
C GLY A 65 6.09 0.34 7.55
N GLY A 66 6.32 -0.95 7.31
CA GLY A 66 6.05 -1.65 6.05
C GLY A 66 7.33 -1.98 5.25
N THR A 67 7.15 -2.59 4.08
CA THR A 67 8.30 -2.97 3.23
C THR A 67 9.07 -1.73 2.79
N GLY A 68 10.40 -1.79 2.87
CA GLY A 68 11.30 -0.67 2.57
C GLY A 68 11.64 0.21 3.78
N ALA A 69 11.16 -0.14 4.98
CA ALA A 69 11.36 0.66 6.20
C ALA A 69 10.80 2.09 6.06
N THR A 70 9.54 2.19 5.62
CA THR A 70 8.90 3.45 5.22
C THR A 70 8.29 4.27 6.36
N LEU A 71 8.47 3.88 7.63
CA LEU A 71 7.81 4.54 8.77
C LEU A 71 7.92 6.07 8.75
N VAL A 72 9.10 6.59 8.40
CA VAL A 72 9.39 8.03 8.40
C VAL A 72 8.81 8.79 7.21
N VAL A 73 8.49 8.10 6.11
CA VAL A 73 8.16 8.72 4.82
C VAL A 73 6.85 9.52 4.88
N PRO A 74 5.74 9.01 5.45
CA PRO A 74 4.52 9.80 5.61
C PRO A 74 4.73 11.07 6.45
N PHE A 75 5.61 11.02 7.46
CA PHE A 75 5.94 12.19 8.28
C PHE A 75 6.77 13.21 7.50
N ILE A 76 7.74 12.76 6.70
CA ILE A 76 8.47 13.65 5.79
C ILE A 76 7.49 14.33 4.82
N PHE A 77 6.57 13.57 4.23
CA PHE A 77 5.58 14.12 3.31
C PHE A 77 4.60 15.08 3.99
N LEU A 78 4.12 14.75 5.18
CA LEU A 78 3.16 15.59 5.91
C LEU A 78 3.81 16.90 6.40
N LEU A 79 5.02 16.83 6.94
CA LEU A 79 5.65 17.93 7.66
C LEU A 79 6.60 18.78 6.80
N LEU A 80 7.25 18.17 5.80
CA LEU A 80 8.36 18.80 5.07
C LEU A 80 8.11 18.96 3.57
N ALA A 81 7.19 18.19 2.97
CA ALA A 81 6.87 18.37 1.55
C ALA A 81 6.15 19.70 1.32
N ARG A 82 6.31 20.25 0.12
CA ARG A 82 5.66 21.49 -0.30
C ARG A 82 4.55 21.23 -1.31
N SER A 83 4.66 20.19 -2.13
CA SER A 83 3.64 19.80 -3.10
C SER A 83 2.32 19.44 -2.40
N LYS A 84 1.22 19.80 -3.03
CA LYS A 84 -0.12 19.49 -2.50
C LYS A 84 -0.34 17.98 -2.49
N GLN A 85 0.13 17.30 -3.55
CA GLN A 85 0.01 15.85 -3.66
C GLN A 85 0.71 15.12 -2.51
N LEU A 86 2.00 15.37 -2.24
CA LEU A 86 2.70 14.64 -1.19
C LEU A 86 2.15 14.94 0.20
N LYS A 87 1.76 16.19 0.49
CA LYS A 87 1.09 16.50 1.77
C LYS A 87 -0.19 15.69 1.98
N ALA A 88 -1.01 15.55 0.93
CA ALA A 88 -2.23 14.76 0.99
C ALA A 88 -1.92 13.27 1.22
N VAL A 89 -0.92 12.73 0.50
CA VAL A 89 -0.49 11.34 0.68
C VAL A 89 0.07 11.11 2.08
N GLY A 90 0.92 12.00 2.59
CA GLY A 90 1.44 11.93 3.96
C GLY A 90 0.30 11.86 4.98
N LYS A 91 -0.68 12.77 4.89
CA LYS A 91 -1.84 12.78 5.78
C LYS A 91 -2.64 11.47 5.72
N ALA A 92 -2.87 10.94 4.52
CA ALA A 92 -3.66 9.72 4.33
C ALA A 92 -2.92 8.44 4.79
N SER A 93 -1.58 8.44 4.75
CA SER A 93 -0.77 7.23 4.99
C SER A 93 -0.12 7.14 6.37
N VAL A 94 -0.04 8.22 7.16
CA VAL A 94 0.59 8.19 8.50
C VAL A 94 0.02 7.07 9.38
N VAL A 95 -1.31 6.99 9.52
CA VAL A 95 -1.95 6.00 10.38
C VAL A 95 -1.66 4.56 9.93
N PRO A 96 -1.99 4.14 8.69
CA PRO A 96 -1.76 2.75 8.29
C PRO A 96 -0.27 2.37 8.34
N VAL A 97 0.64 3.29 7.98
CA VAL A 97 2.09 3.04 8.03
C VAL A 97 2.60 2.85 9.47
N CYS A 98 2.03 3.55 10.46
CA CYS A 98 2.36 3.29 11.86
C CYS A 98 2.02 1.85 12.32
N PHE A 99 1.09 1.18 11.64
CA PHE A 99 0.72 -0.23 11.87
C PHE A 99 1.27 -1.16 10.77
N ALA A 100 2.37 -0.75 10.13
CA ALA A 100 3.08 -1.51 9.09
C ALA A 100 2.30 -1.81 7.81
N VAL A 101 1.15 -1.16 7.61
CA VAL A 101 0.35 -1.21 6.37
C VAL A 101 0.75 -0.02 5.50
N ASN A 102 1.63 -0.23 4.50
CA ASN A 102 2.19 0.87 3.72
C ASN A 102 1.70 0.94 2.26
N GLU A 103 0.77 0.07 1.86
CA GLU A 103 0.13 0.08 0.54
C GLU A 103 -0.44 1.46 0.16
N PRO A 104 -1.15 2.19 1.05
CA PRO A 104 -1.65 3.51 0.72
C PRO A 104 -0.53 4.49 0.38
N LEU A 105 0.62 4.38 1.04
CA LEU A 105 1.80 5.19 0.74
C LEU A 105 2.41 4.78 -0.61
N LEU A 106 2.65 3.49 -0.80
CA LEU A 106 3.36 2.97 -1.97
C LEU A 106 2.60 3.25 -3.27
N PHE A 107 1.27 3.18 -3.25
CA PHE A 107 0.45 3.44 -4.43
C PHE A 107 0.12 4.93 -4.62
N ALA A 108 -0.11 5.69 -3.54
CA ALA A 108 -0.50 7.09 -3.68
C ALA A 108 0.67 8.05 -3.93
N ALA A 109 1.89 7.74 -3.44
CA ALA A 109 3.12 8.47 -3.76
C ALA A 109 3.90 7.87 -4.96
N PRO A 110 3.21 7.13 -5.83
CA PRO A 110 3.72 6.00 -6.63
C PRO A 110 5.20 5.68 -6.37
N MET A 111 5.50 4.99 -5.27
CA MET A 111 6.88 4.63 -4.91
C MET A 111 7.38 3.42 -5.70
N ILE A 112 6.46 2.56 -6.15
CA ILE A 112 6.75 1.37 -6.96
C ILE A 112 7.23 1.78 -8.34
N LEU A 113 8.31 1.15 -8.81
CA LEU A 113 8.98 1.46 -10.07
C LEU A 113 9.44 2.93 -10.21
N ASN A 114 9.41 3.72 -9.14
CA ASN A 114 9.81 5.11 -9.16
C ASN A 114 11.31 5.23 -8.83
N PRO A 115 12.14 5.71 -9.79
CA PRO A 115 13.59 5.73 -9.62
C PRO A 115 14.07 6.61 -8.45
N TYR A 116 13.30 7.63 -8.04
CA TYR A 116 13.66 8.42 -6.85
C TYR A 116 13.68 7.58 -5.59
N PHE A 117 12.76 6.62 -5.49
CA PHE A 117 12.60 5.82 -4.28
C PHE A 117 13.35 4.49 -4.34
N PHE A 118 13.90 4.07 -5.49
CA PHE A 118 14.61 2.80 -5.61
C PHE A 118 15.73 2.62 -4.58
N ILE A 119 16.63 3.61 -4.49
CA ILE A 119 17.78 3.57 -3.59
C ILE A 119 17.34 3.53 -2.11
N PRO A 120 16.57 4.50 -1.59
CA PRO A 120 16.20 4.49 -0.18
C PRO A 120 15.31 3.29 0.16
N PHE A 121 14.41 2.85 -0.73
CA PHE A 121 13.54 1.71 -0.50
C PHE A 121 14.29 0.39 -0.36
N LEU A 122 15.38 0.21 -1.12
CA LEU A 122 16.23 -0.98 -1.05
C LEU A 122 17.26 -0.91 0.09
N LEU A 123 17.89 0.25 0.27
CA LEU A 123 19.04 0.41 1.15
C LEU A 123 18.67 0.50 2.63
N THR A 124 17.60 1.22 2.96
CA THR A 124 17.15 1.43 4.35
C THR A 124 16.93 0.12 5.11
N PRO A 125 16.15 -0.85 4.61
CA PRO A 125 15.93 -2.11 5.33
C PRO A 125 17.23 -2.91 5.51
N MET A 126 18.16 -2.84 4.55
CA MET A 126 19.48 -3.49 4.66
C MET A 126 20.31 -2.86 5.77
N ILE A 127 20.35 -1.53 5.85
CA ILE A 127 21.06 -0.81 6.91
C ILE A 127 20.45 -1.16 8.27
N ASN A 128 19.13 -1.17 8.39
CA ASN A 128 18.44 -1.43 9.65
C ASN A 128 18.77 -2.81 10.23
N VAL A 129 18.73 -3.86 9.39
CA VAL A 129 19.05 -5.22 9.86
C VAL A 129 20.54 -5.39 10.14
N CYS A 130 21.41 -4.72 9.38
CA CYS A 130 22.84 -4.73 9.65
C CYS A 130 23.14 -3.97 10.99
N LEU A 131 22.44 -2.86 11.30
CA LEU A 131 22.54 -2.12 12.58
C LEU A 131 22.02 -2.95 13.77
N PHE A 132 20.86 -3.59 13.62
CA PHE A 132 20.34 -4.47 14.67
C PHE A 132 21.31 -5.60 15.00
N LYS A 133 21.89 -6.24 13.97
CA LYS A 133 22.90 -7.27 14.16
C LYS A 133 24.13 -6.73 14.91
N PHE A 134 24.58 -5.51 14.62
CA PHE A 134 25.68 -4.89 15.36
C PHE A 134 25.34 -4.70 16.84
N PHE A 135 24.13 -4.24 17.15
CA PHE A 135 23.68 -4.10 18.54
C PHE A 135 23.64 -5.44 19.28
N VAL A 136 23.17 -6.51 18.62
CA VAL A 136 23.16 -7.84 19.24
C VAL A 136 24.57 -8.37 19.43
N ASP A 137 25.37 -8.45 18.35
CA ASP A 137 26.63 -9.20 18.40
C ASP A 137 27.78 -8.45 19.06
N VAL A 138 27.77 -7.11 19.03
CA VAL A 138 28.91 -6.28 19.51
C VAL A 138 28.58 -5.53 20.78
N ILE A 139 27.37 -4.95 20.88
CA ILE A 139 26.95 -4.18 22.07
C ILE A 139 26.42 -5.11 23.17
N GLY A 140 26.02 -6.35 22.83
CA GLY A 140 25.44 -7.30 23.78
C GLY A 140 23.95 -7.06 24.04
N MET A 141 23.23 -6.42 23.11
CA MET A 141 21.78 -6.32 23.18
C MET A 141 21.16 -7.71 22.98
N ASN A 142 20.08 -8.02 23.70
CA ASN A 142 19.29 -9.21 23.43
C ASN A 142 18.54 -9.06 22.09
N SER A 143 18.54 -10.12 21.29
CA SER A 143 17.65 -10.26 20.14
C SER A 143 16.22 -10.55 20.59
N PHE A 144 15.31 -10.74 19.63
CA PHE A 144 13.90 -10.97 19.91
C PHE A 144 13.68 -12.29 20.67
N ILE A 145 12.96 -12.19 21.79
CA ILE A 145 12.56 -13.28 22.69
C ILE A 145 11.03 -13.48 22.72
N TYR A 146 10.26 -12.50 22.20
CA TYR A 146 8.81 -12.57 22.10
C TYR A 146 8.33 -12.39 20.65
N VAL A 147 7.25 -13.08 20.30
CA VAL A 147 6.52 -12.87 19.06
C VAL A 147 5.38 -11.90 19.35
N LEU A 148 5.38 -10.75 18.67
CA LEU A 148 4.29 -9.78 18.71
C LEU A 148 3.55 -9.75 17.37
N PRO A 149 2.27 -9.33 17.33
CA PRO A 149 1.57 -9.08 16.08
C PRO A 149 2.39 -8.13 15.19
N TRP A 150 2.52 -8.46 13.90
CA TRP A 150 3.31 -7.67 12.95
C TRP A 150 2.83 -6.22 12.80
N ALA A 151 1.53 -5.99 13.02
CA ALA A 151 0.92 -4.66 12.98
C ALA A 151 1.24 -3.80 14.22
N THR A 152 1.96 -4.31 15.22
CA THR A 152 2.41 -3.52 16.37
C THR A 152 3.32 -2.38 15.88
N PRO A 153 3.13 -1.12 16.34
CA PRO A 153 4.01 -0.03 15.94
C PRO A 153 5.48 -0.37 16.16
N ALA A 154 6.26 -0.35 15.06
CA ALA A 154 7.57 -0.98 15.01
C ALA A 154 8.55 -0.55 16.13
N PRO A 155 8.66 0.73 16.52
CA PRO A 155 9.51 1.12 17.65
C PRO A 155 9.10 0.44 18.98
N ILE A 156 7.79 0.30 19.20
CA ILE A 156 7.24 -0.38 20.38
C ILE A 156 7.49 -1.88 20.27
N GLY A 157 7.22 -2.47 19.09
CA GLY A 157 7.47 -3.89 18.83
C GLY A 157 8.93 -4.30 19.03
N LEU A 158 9.88 -3.46 18.61
CA LEU A 158 11.31 -3.66 18.84
C LEU A 158 11.66 -3.67 20.33
N ILE A 159 11.18 -2.67 21.09
CA ILE A 159 11.47 -2.56 22.53
C ILE A 159 10.85 -3.72 23.30
N LEU A 160 9.56 -4.01 23.07
CA LEU A 160 8.87 -5.08 23.77
C LEU A 160 9.41 -6.46 23.38
N GLY A 161 9.64 -6.69 22.09
CA GLY A 161 10.06 -7.98 21.56
C GLY A 161 11.45 -8.43 21.99
N THR A 162 12.33 -7.50 22.37
CA THR A 162 13.71 -7.74 22.83
C THR A 162 13.86 -7.70 24.36
N GLY A 163 12.74 -7.68 25.11
CA GLY A 163 12.75 -7.71 26.57
C GLY A 163 12.95 -6.36 27.26
N MET A 164 12.63 -5.25 26.57
CA MET A 164 12.64 -3.88 27.11
C MET A 164 14.01 -3.39 27.63
N GLY A 165 15.11 -3.88 27.05
CA GLY A 165 16.45 -3.44 27.40
C GLY A 165 16.75 -1.99 26.95
N LEU A 166 17.63 -1.29 27.68
CA LEU A 166 18.05 0.09 27.35
C LEU A 166 18.58 0.22 25.91
N TRP A 167 19.38 -0.74 25.46
CA TRP A 167 19.93 -0.75 24.10
C TRP A 167 18.86 -0.85 23.01
N ALA A 168 17.73 -1.50 23.28
CA ALA A 168 16.62 -1.59 22.33
C ALA A 168 15.93 -0.23 22.14
N LEU A 169 15.81 0.57 23.21
CA LEU A 169 15.29 1.94 23.13
C LEU A 169 16.23 2.84 22.33
N VAL A 170 17.54 2.74 22.59
CA VAL A 170 18.56 3.48 21.83
C VAL A 170 18.51 3.10 20.35
N LEU A 171 18.43 1.80 20.04
CA LEU A 171 18.33 1.32 18.67
C LEU A 171 17.05 1.82 17.99
N ALA A 172 15.90 1.78 18.66
CA ALA A 172 14.63 2.26 18.08
C ALA A 172 14.72 3.71 17.63
N VAL A 173 15.30 4.60 18.46
CA VAL A 173 15.52 6.00 18.10
C VAL A 173 16.53 6.13 16.97
N LEU A 174 17.63 5.38 17.03
CA LEU A 174 18.67 5.40 16.01
C LEU A 174 18.14 5.00 14.63
N LEU A 175 17.34 3.93 14.55
CA LEU A 175 16.74 3.47 13.29
C LEU A 175 15.85 4.54 12.67
N ILE A 176 14.96 5.17 13.47
CA ILE A 176 14.11 6.26 12.99
C ILE A 176 14.94 7.42 12.43
N VAL A 177 16.02 7.80 13.12
CA VAL A 177 16.91 8.88 12.67
C VAL A 177 17.63 8.50 11.37
N VAL A 178 18.16 7.29 11.28
CA VAL A 178 18.86 6.78 10.09
C VAL A 178 17.92 6.71 8.90
N ASP A 179 16.73 6.13 9.08
CA ASP A 179 15.69 6.04 8.05
C ASP A 179 15.31 7.44 7.55
N PHE A 180 15.12 8.39 8.47
CA PHE A 180 14.82 9.78 8.12
C PHE A 180 15.94 10.40 7.28
N LEU A 181 17.20 10.24 7.68
CA LEU A 181 18.35 10.78 6.95
C LEU A 181 18.52 10.15 5.56
N ILE A 182 18.22 8.85 5.41
CA ILE A 182 18.27 8.16 4.13
C ILE A 182 17.15 8.65 3.21
N TYR A 183 15.90 8.71 3.69
CA TYR A 183 14.75 9.05 2.85
C TYR A 183 14.66 10.55 2.51
N LEU A 184 15.03 11.44 3.43
CA LEU A 184 14.87 12.88 3.29
C LEU A 184 15.38 13.47 1.96
N PRO A 185 16.61 13.19 1.48
CA PRO A 185 17.08 13.76 0.22
C PRO A 185 16.24 13.33 -0.98
N PHE A 186 15.80 12.07 -1.04
CA PHE A 186 15.01 11.53 -2.15
C PHE A 186 13.58 12.06 -2.12
N CYS A 187 12.96 12.12 -0.94
CA CYS A 187 11.64 12.73 -0.76
C CYS A 187 11.65 14.20 -1.21
N LYS A 188 12.69 14.97 -0.85
CA LYS A 188 12.83 16.36 -1.30
C LYS A 188 13.04 16.48 -2.80
N ALA A 189 13.83 15.60 -3.41
CA ALA A 189 14.05 15.60 -4.85
C ALA A 189 12.75 15.32 -5.62
N TYR A 190 11.97 14.33 -5.19
CA TYR A 190 10.68 14.01 -5.79
C TYR A 190 9.64 15.12 -5.56
N ASP A 191 9.59 15.71 -4.36
CA ASP A 191 8.72 16.86 -4.06
C ASP A 191 8.99 18.05 -4.98
N ASN A 192 10.28 18.34 -5.28
CA ASN A 192 10.65 19.42 -6.19
C ASN A 192 10.16 19.18 -7.63
N GLU A 193 10.19 17.93 -8.11
CA GLU A 193 9.64 17.58 -9.41
C GLU A 193 8.12 17.79 -9.45
N LEU A 194 7.42 17.34 -8.40
CA LEU A 194 5.98 17.51 -8.29
C LEU A 194 5.58 18.98 -8.21
N LEU A 195 6.31 19.80 -7.46
CA LEU A 195 6.10 21.24 -7.41
C LEU A 195 6.27 21.90 -8.78
N ALA A 196 7.29 21.50 -9.54
CA ALA A 196 7.50 22.04 -10.88
C ALA A 196 6.34 21.65 -11.83
N LYS A 197 5.81 20.43 -11.70
CA LYS A 197 4.61 19.98 -12.43
C LYS A 197 3.35 20.73 -12.01
N GLU A 198 3.13 20.90 -10.71
CA GLU A 198 1.99 21.66 -10.16
C GLU A 198 2.00 23.12 -10.65
N ALA A 199 3.17 23.78 -10.65
CA ALA A 199 3.32 25.15 -11.15
C ALA A 199 3.03 25.24 -12.66
N LYS A 200 3.59 24.33 -13.45
CA LYS A 200 3.34 24.28 -14.90
C LYS A 200 1.86 24.02 -15.22
N ASN A 201 1.21 23.13 -14.47
CA ASN A 201 -0.22 22.86 -14.64
C ASN A 201 -1.07 24.09 -14.30
N ALA A 202 -0.73 24.82 -13.24
CA ALA A 202 -1.42 26.06 -12.87
C ALA A 202 -1.27 27.15 -13.95
N GLU A 203 -0.09 27.28 -14.56
CA GLU A 203 0.13 28.20 -15.69
C GLU A 203 -0.70 27.82 -16.92
N LEU A 204 -0.77 26.52 -17.24
CA LEU A 204 -1.61 26.00 -18.32
C LEU A 204 -3.10 26.24 -18.06
N GLU A 205 -3.57 25.99 -16.84
CA GLU A 205 -4.96 26.23 -16.44
C GLU A 205 -5.32 27.72 -16.52
N ALA A 206 -4.41 28.60 -16.10
CA ALA A 206 -4.57 30.05 -16.24
C ALA A 206 -4.58 30.51 -17.71
N ALA A 207 -3.77 29.89 -18.57
CA ALA A 207 -3.70 30.20 -20.00
C ALA A 207 -4.91 29.69 -20.81
N VAL A 208 -5.55 28.61 -20.36
CA VAL A 208 -6.75 28.01 -21.01
C VAL A 208 -8.05 28.70 -20.55
N GLY A 209 -7.99 29.65 -19.61
CA GLY A 209 -9.16 30.42 -19.20
C GLY A 209 -10.23 29.59 -18.49
N VAL A 210 -9.87 28.46 -17.90
CA VAL A 210 -10.80 27.64 -17.11
C VAL A 210 -11.08 28.39 -15.81
N SER A 211 -12.19 29.12 -15.80
CA SER A 211 -12.73 29.78 -14.62
C SER A 211 -13.33 28.73 -13.69
N GLN A 212 -12.51 28.11 -12.83
CA GLN A 212 -13.06 27.35 -11.70
C GLN A 212 -13.41 28.31 -10.56
N ALA A 213 -14.63 28.82 -10.60
CA ALA A 213 -15.32 29.22 -9.38
C ALA A 213 -15.70 27.95 -8.61
N GLY A 214 -15.01 27.72 -7.48
CA GLY A 214 -15.49 26.89 -6.38
C GLY A 214 -15.43 25.36 -6.57
N GLN A 215 -14.30 24.75 -6.23
CA GLN A 215 -14.29 23.39 -5.69
C GLN A 215 -13.75 23.45 -4.25
N PRO A 216 -14.58 23.19 -3.22
CA PRO A 216 -14.07 22.89 -1.90
C PRO A 216 -13.30 21.57 -1.95
N ALA A 217 -12.15 21.57 -1.28
CA ALA A 217 -11.34 20.39 -1.01
C ALA A 217 -12.22 19.22 -0.52
N MET A 218 -12.04 18.03 -1.09
CA MET A 218 -12.59 16.81 -0.52
C MET A 218 -11.93 16.54 0.83
N VAL A 219 -12.63 16.96 1.89
CA VAL A 219 -12.40 16.59 3.27
C VAL A 219 -12.80 15.12 3.43
N GLY A 220 -11.94 14.37 4.11
CA GLY A 220 -12.05 12.93 4.28
C GLY A 220 -13.37 12.48 4.91
N ALA A 221 -13.87 11.35 4.43
CA ALA A 221 -14.95 10.62 5.06
C ALA A 221 -14.37 9.73 6.18
N THR A 222 -14.52 10.18 7.43
CA THR A 222 -14.75 9.30 8.58
C THR A 222 -15.75 10.00 9.49
N GLY A 223 -16.87 9.33 9.77
CA GLY A 223 -17.94 9.88 10.60
C GLY A 223 -19.25 9.15 10.36
N THR A 224 -19.46 8.09 11.15
CA THR A 224 -20.77 7.55 11.52
C THR A 224 -21.73 8.66 11.95
N ASP A 225 -22.95 8.69 11.41
CA ASP A 225 -24.19 8.60 12.19
C ASP A 225 -25.44 8.77 11.29
N THR A 226 -26.34 7.82 11.48
CA THR A 226 -27.79 7.80 11.21
C THR A 226 -28.49 9.15 11.03
N PHE A 227 -29.23 9.32 9.93
CA PHE A 227 -30.53 10.01 9.92
C PHE A 227 -31.42 9.48 8.78
N ALA A 228 -32.58 8.94 9.17
CA ALA A 228 -33.70 8.65 8.30
C ALA A 228 -34.55 9.92 8.14
N ILE A 229 -34.93 10.29 6.91
CA ILE A 229 -36.17 11.04 6.63
C ILE A 229 -36.78 10.52 5.31
N MET A 230 -38.08 10.29 5.38
CA MET A 230 -39.00 9.72 4.39
C MET A 230 -39.32 10.67 3.22
N ASN A 231 -39.64 10.03 2.08
CA ASN A 231 -40.48 10.41 0.93
C ASN A 231 -41.22 11.77 0.91
N ASN A 232 -41.22 12.41 -0.27
CA ASN A 232 -42.45 12.55 -1.09
C ASN A 232 -42.19 13.03 -2.54
N ASN A 233 -42.92 12.40 -3.46
CA ASN A 233 -42.96 12.59 -4.91
C ASN A 233 -43.52 13.96 -5.37
N ALA A 234 -43.02 14.45 -6.51
CA ALA A 234 -43.83 15.02 -7.60
C ALA A 234 -43.03 15.04 -8.93
N GLN A 235 -43.65 14.55 -10.00
CA GLN A 235 -43.11 14.31 -11.34
C GLN A 235 -42.92 15.59 -12.18
N VAL A 236 -42.07 15.53 -13.24
CA VAL A 236 -42.42 15.70 -14.69
C VAL A 236 -41.13 15.59 -15.57
N GLU A 237 -41.15 14.61 -16.49
CA GLU A 237 -40.63 14.49 -17.89
C GLU A 237 -39.22 15.06 -18.27
N GLU A 238 -38.33 14.48 -19.11
CA GLU A 238 -38.35 13.36 -20.08
C GLU A 238 -36.88 12.98 -20.50
N SER A 239 -36.66 11.70 -20.83
CA SER A 239 -35.64 11.14 -21.76
C SER A 239 -34.15 10.97 -21.38
N ALA A 240 -33.79 9.75 -20.93
CA ALA A 240 -32.61 8.97 -21.36
C ALA A 240 -32.68 7.56 -20.73
N PRO A 241 -32.19 6.47 -21.36
CA PRO A 241 -32.30 5.13 -20.81
C PRO A 241 -31.42 4.99 -19.56
N THR A 242 -32.03 5.14 -18.39
CA THR A 242 -31.40 4.93 -17.10
C THR A 242 -31.31 3.44 -16.82
N LEU A 243 -30.10 2.89 -16.86
CA LEU A 243 -29.80 1.64 -16.15
C LEU A 243 -29.96 1.95 -14.65
N GLU A 244 -31.05 1.49 -14.04
CA GLU A 244 -31.42 1.77 -12.63
C GLU A 244 -30.51 1.10 -11.59
N LYS A 245 -29.55 0.26 -12.00
CA LYS A 245 -28.67 -0.47 -11.09
C LYS A 245 -27.22 0.06 -11.21
N SER A 246 -26.69 0.56 -10.10
CA SER A 246 -25.27 0.86 -9.98
C SER A 246 -24.46 -0.43 -10.11
N ILE A 247 -23.47 -0.44 -11.02
CA ILE A 247 -22.58 -1.58 -11.25
C ILE A 247 -21.35 -1.40 -10.37
N ASN A 248 -21.15 -2.33 -9.44
CA ASN A 248 -19.97 -2.35 -8.58
C ASN A 248 -18.90 -3.27 -9.18
N VAL A 249 -17.74 -2.71 -9.53
CA VAL A 249 -16.64 -3.41 -10.19
C VAL A 249 -15.47 -3.60 -9.24
N LEU A 250 -14.99 -4.83 -9.08
CA LEU A 250 -13.76 -5.15 -8.37
C LEU A 250 -12.65 -5.49 -9.37
N VAL A 251 -11.58 -4.70 -9.37
CA VAL A 251 -10.39 -4.98 -10.18
C VAL A 251 -9.35 -5.69 -9.32
N LEU A 252 -8.90 -6.87 -9.72
CA LEU A 252 -7.91 -7.66 -9.00
C LEU A 252 -6.57 -7.69 -9.73
N CYS A 253 -5.47 -7.50 -9.00
CA CYS A 253 -4.12 -7.77 -9.48
C CYS A 253 -3.28 -8.49 -8.42
N ALA A 254 -1.98 -8.70 -8.65
CA ALA A 254 -1.12 -9.41 -7.70
C ALA A 254 -0.86 -8.66 -6.39
N GLY A 255 -1.10 -7.34 -6.32
CA GLY A 255 -0.77 -6.53 -5.16
C GLY A 255 -1.42 -5.15 -5.15
N ALA A 256 -2.69 -5.03 -5.54
CA ALA A 256 -3.52 -3.80 -5.57
C ALA A 256 -3.07 -2.61 -6.46
N GLY A 257 -1.79 -2.46 -6.81
CA GLY A 257 -1.29 -1.31 -7.57
C GLY A 257 -1.79 -1.24 -9.01
N THR A 258 -1.62 -2.33 -9.77
CA THR A 258 -2.11 -2.43 -11.15
C THR A 258 -3.62 -2.26 -11.21
N SER A 259 -4.36 -2.90 -10.30
CA SER A 259 -5.82 -2.79 -10.21
C SER A 259 -6.31 -1.38 -9.88
N ALA A 260 -5.57 -0.62 -9.06
CA ALA A 260 -5.89 0.78 -8.78
C ALA A 260 -5.88 1.66 -10.04
N MET A 261 -4.99 1.40 -11.00
CA MET A 261 -4.94 2.19 -12.24
C MET A 261 -6.23 2.08 -13.05
N LEU A 262 -6.76 0.86 -13.22
CA LEU A 262 -8.02 0.68 -13.94
C LEU A 262 -9.23 1.12 -13.10
N ALA A 263 -9.24 0.86 -11.80
CA ALA A 263 -10.32 1.30 -10.92
C ALA A 263 -10.45 2.84 -10.89
N ASN A 264 -9.33 3.55 -10.90
CA ASN A 264 -9.32 5.01 -11.01
C ASN A 264 -9.85 5.47 -12.38
N ALA A 265 -9.40 4.87 -13.48
CA ALA A 265 -9.89 5.21 -14.82
C ALA A 265 -11.41 4.99 -14.97
N LEU A 266 -11.93 3.92 -14.37
CA LEU A 266 -13.38 3.65 -14.31
C LEU A 266 -14.11 4.68 -13.44
N THR A 267 -13.56 5.05 -12.28
CA THR A 267 -14.17 6.03 -11.38
C THR A 267 -14.19 7.44 -12.00
N GLU A 268 -13.12 7.84 -12.68
CA GLU A 268 -13.03 9.10 -13.41
C GLU A 268 -13.98 9.11 -14.61
N GLY A 269 -14.01 8.02 -15.39
CA GLY A 269 -14.95 7.85 -16.51
C GLY A 269 -16.40 7.88 -16.05
N ALA A 270 -16.71 7.24 -14.93
CA ALA A 270 -18.07 7.21 -14.38
C ALA A 270 -18.59 8.60 -14.06
N LYS A 271 -17.74 9.45 -13.45
CA LYS A 271 -18.06 10.85 -13.17
C LYS A 271 -18.16 11.68 -14.45
N GLN A 272 -17.24 11.48 -15.39
CA GLN A 272 -17.16 12.26 -16.63
C GLN A 272 -18.36 12.00 -17.55
N TYR A 273 -18.77 10.74 -17.67
CA TYR A 273 -19.84 10.31 -18.57
C TYR A 273 -21.18 10.08 -17.87
N ASN A 274 -21.26 10.42 -16.58
CA ASN A 274 -22.45 10.29 -15.74
C ASN A 274 -23.08 8.88 -15.81
N VAL A 275 -22.23 7.85 -15.73
CA VAL A 275 -22.67 6.44 -15.71
C VAL A 275 -22.59 5.88 -14.29
N PRO A 276 -23.55 5.04 -13.87
CA PRO A 276 -23.63 4.54 -12.50
C PRO A 276 -22.69 3.35 -12.29
N ILE A 277 -21.38 3.58 -12.41
CA ILE A 277 -20.33 2.59 -12.18
C ILE A 277 -19.49 3.01 -10.98
N THR A 278 -19.27 2.10 -10.03
CA THR A 278 -18.28 2.25 -8.97
C THR A 278 -17.19 1.21 -9.14
N ALA A 279 -15.94 1.56 -8.86
CA ALA A 279 -14.82 0.65 -9.03
C ALA A 279 -13.92 0.65 -7.79
N SER A 280 -13.52 -0.55 -7.37
CA SER A 280 -12.57 -0.78 -6.28
C SER A 280 -11.40 -1.62 -6.75
N ALA A 281 -10.24 -1.43 -6.14
CA ALA A 281 -9.05 -2.22 -6.41
C ALA A 281 -8.79 -3.20 -5.27
N GLY A 282 -8.35 -4.41 -5.62
CA GLY A 282 -7.95 -5.42 -4.66
C GLY A 282 -6.74 -6.22 -5.13
N ALA A 283 -6.20 -7.01 -4.21
CA ALA A 283 -5.21 -8.03 -4.51
C ALA A 283 -5.88 -9.40 -4.63
N TYR A 284 -5.43 -10.21 -5.59
CA TYR A 284 -5.82 -11.61 -5.65
C TYR A 284 -5.40 -12.31 -4.35
N GLY A 285 -6.27 -13.15 -3.80
CA GLY A 285 -6.12 -13.75 -2.47
C GLY A 285 -6.79 -13.00 -1.32
N SER A 286 -7.04 -11.67 -1.40
CA SER A 286 -7.74 -10.90 -0.36
C SER A 286 -9.22 -10.63 -0.67
N HIS A 287 -9.72 -11.21 -1.76
CA HIS A 287 -11.00 -10.86 -2.38
C HIS A 287 -12.17 -11.74 -1.91
N TYR A 288 -11.91 -12.91 -1.34
CA TYR A 288 -12.92 -13.92 -1.01
C TYR A 288 -14.09 -13.39 -0.15
N GLU A 289 -13.81 -12.52 0.83
CA GLU A 289 -14.84 -12.01 1.75
C GLU A 289 -15.61 -10.80 1.20
N ILE A 290 -14.97 -10.03 0.32
CA ILE A 290 -15.51 -8.76 -0.23
C ILE A 290 -16.17 -8.96 -1.60
N MET A 291 -15.84 -10.03 -2.32
CA MET A 291 -16.27 -10.24 -3.71
C MET A 291 -17.79 -10.27 -3.86
N LYS A 292 -18.51 -10.78 -2.86
CA LYS A 292 -19.99 -10.83 -2.81
C LYS A 292 -20.68 -9.47 -2.92
N ASP A 293 -19.97 -8.37 -2.66
CA ASP A 293 -20.51 -7.01 -2.67
C ASP A 293 -20.38 -6.34 -4.06
N PHE A 294 -19.82 -7.06 -5.04
CA PHE A 294 -19.56 -6.58 -6.39
C PHE A 294 -20.40 -7.33 -7.44
N ASP A 295 -20.78 -6.63 -8.51
CA ASP A 295 -21.52 -7.22 -9.64
C ASP A 295 -20.56 -7.78 -10.72
N MET A 296 -19.31 -7.29 -10.75
CA MET A 296 -18.31 -7.69 -11.73
C MET A 296 -16.89 -7.71 -11.14
N VAL A 297 -16.10 -8.69 -11.54
CA VAL A 297 -14.67 -8.80 -11.26
C VAL A 297 -13.87 -8.70 -12.56
N ILE A 298 -12.85 -7.84 -12.57
CA ILE A 298 -11.88 -7.71 -13.67
C ILE A 298 -10.51 -8.16 -13.20
N LEU A 299 -9.95 -9.18 -13.84
CA LEU A 299 -8.59 -9.65 -13.61
C LEU A 299 -7.59 -8.85 -14.45
N ALA A 300 -6.63 -8.23 -13.78
CA ALA A 300 -5.46 -7.65 -14.43
C ALA A 300 -4.59 -8.76 -15.06
N PRO A 301 -3.76 -8.43 -16.07
CA PRO A 301 -3.02 -9.43 -16.85
C PRO A 301 -2.14 -10.35 -16.01
N GLN A 302 -1.60 -9.84 -14.89
CA GLN A 302 -0.71 -10.56 -13.99
C GLN A 302 -1.39 -11.72 -13.24
N VAL A 303 -2.72 -11.63 -13.05
CA VAL A 303 -3.52 -12.64 -12.35
C VAL A 303 -4.47 -13.37 -13.30
N GLY A 304 -4.32 -13.19 -14.61
CA GLY A 304 -5.15 -13.84 -15.61
C GLY A 304 -5.04 -15.37 -15.62
N SER A 305 -3.94 -15.93 -15.11
CA SER A 305 -3.78 -17.39 -14.95
C SER A 305 -4.74 -18.00 -13.91
N TYR A 306 -5.32 -17.18 -13.03
CA TYR A 306 -6.27 -17.61 -12.00
C TYR A 306 -7.74 -17.47 -12.44
N TYR A 307 -7.98 -17.28 -13.74
CA TYR A 307 -9.33 -17.09 -14.26
C TYR A 307 -10.24 -18.29 -13.96
N ASP A 308 -9.76 -19.51 -14.20
CA ASP A 308 -10.56 -20.72 -13.97
C ASP A 308 -10.83 -20.93 -12.47
N ASP A 309 -9.86 -20.62 -11.61
CA ASP A 309 -9.99 -20.75 -10.15
C ASP A 309 -11.08 -19.83 -9.59
N ILE A 310 -11.11 -18.56 -10.00
CA ILE A 310 -12.10 -17.59 -9.50
C ILE A 310 -13.45 -17.74 -10.21
N LYS A 311 -13.49 -18.36 -11.40
CA LYS A 311 -14.72 -18.52 -12.17
C LYS A 311 -15.78 -19.32 -11.42
N GLU A 312 -15.38 -20.37 -10.73
CA GLU A 312 -16.30 -21.18 -9.92
C GLU A 312 -16.96 -20.34 -8.81
N ASP A 313 -16.17 -19.47 -8.15
CA ASP A 313 -16.66 -18.56 -7.11
C ASP A 313 -17.57 -17.46 -7.67
N THR A 314 -17.20 -16.85 -8.80
CA THR A 314 -18.04 -15.81 -9.44
C THR A 314 -19.33 -16.38 -9.98
N ASP A 315 -19.32 -17.58 -10.58
CA ASP A 315 -20.52 -18.23 -11.10
C ASP A 315 -21.48 -18.57 -9.94
N ARG A 316 -20.96 -19.03 -8.80
CA ARG A 316 -21.74 -19.31 -7.57
C ARG A 316 -22.40 -18.05 -7.00
N LEU A 317 -21.73 -16.90 -7.07
CA LEU A 317 -22.22 -15.63 -6.56
C LEU A 317 -22.98 -14.80 -7.60
N ASN A 318 -23.15 -15.32 -8.83
CA ASN A 318 -23.74 -14.62 -9.97
C ASN A 318 -23.04 -13.28 -10.30
N ILE A 319 -21.72 -13.29 -10.23
CA ILE A 319 -20.83 -12.16 -10.51
C ILE A 319 -20.24 -12.33 -11.91
N LYS A 320 -20.17 -11.26 -12.69
CA LYS A 320 -19.52 -11.30 -14.01
C LYS A 320 -18.00 -11.31 -13.86
N LEU A 321 -17.30 -12.13 -14.64
CA LEU A 321 -15.84 -12.22 -14.62
C LEU A 321 -15.26 -11.88 -16.00
N ALA A 322 -14.28 -10.98 -16.03
CA ALA A 322 -13.50 -10.69 -17.23
C ALA A 322 -11.99 -10.73 -16.93
N ALA A 323 -11.21 -11.30 -17.84
CA ALA A 323 -9.75 -11.21 -17.81
C ALA A 323 -9.24 -10.34 -18.95
N THR A 324 -8.20 -9.56 -18.68
CA THR A 324 -7.63 -8.61 -19.63
C THR A 324 -6.22 -9.01 -20.03
N LYS A 325 -5.82 -8.66 -21.26
CA LYS A 325 -4.44 -8.83 -21.73
C LYS A 325 -3.60 -7.58 -21.51
N GLY A 326 -2.27 -7.71 -21.48
CA GLY A 326 -1.34 -6.60 -21.19
C GLY A 326 -1.62 -5.30 -21.96
N ALA A 327 -1.67 -5.38 -23.29
CA ALA A 327 -1.89 -4.20 -24.14
C ALA A 327 -3.31 -3.62 -24.02
N GLU A 328 -4.31 -4.49 -23.86
CA GLU A 328 -5.71 -4.11 -23.66
C GLU A 328 -5.88 -3.37 -22.33
N TYR A 329 -5.37 -3.93 -21.23
CA TYR A 329 -5.45 -3.36 -19.90
C TYR A 329 -4.83 -1.95 -19.85
N ILE A 330 -3.64 -1.77 -20.44
CA ILE A 330 -2.98 -0.46 -20.51
C ILE A 330 -3.85 0.54 -21.28
N ASN A 331 -4.51 0.12 -22.36
CA ASN A 331 -5.41 0.98 -23.12
C ASN A 331 -6.60 1.43 -22.28
N LEU A 332 -7.22 0.50 -21.55
CA LEU A 332 -8.35 0.79 -20.64
C LEU A 332 -7.92 1.75 -19.52
N THR A 333 -6.72 1.56 -18.93
CA THR A 333 -6.22 2.47 -17.87
C THR A 333 -5.93 3.89 -18.35
N ARG A 334 -5.73 4.10 -19.65
CA ARG A 334 -5.40 5.41 -20.25
C ARG A 334 -6.58 6.08 -20.94
N ASN A 335 -7.69 5.36 -21.12
CA ASN A 335 -8.87 5.84 -21.82
C ASN A 335 -10.13 5.45 -21.04
N SER A 336 -10.63 6.42 -20.26
CA SER A 336 -11.79 6.25 -19.38
C SER A 336 -13.05 5.83 -20.13
N GLN A 337 -13.32 6.37 -21.32
CA GLN A 337 -14.46 5.96 -22.14
C GLN A 337 -14.39 4.48 -22.50
N LYS A 338 -13.24 4.00 -22.98
CA LYS A 338 -13.06 2.58 -23.31
C LYS A 338 -13.18 1.67 -22.10
N ALA A 339 -12.73 2.11 -20.93
CA ALA A 339 -12.90 1.37 -19.69
C ALA A 339 -14.39 1.21 -19.33
N ILE A 340 -15.17 2.28 -19.46
CA ILE A 340 -16.63 2.25 -19.25
C ILE A 340 -17.32 1.35 -20.28
N ASP A 341 -17.01 1.51 -21.57
CA ASP A 341 -17.58 0.70 -22.64
C ASP A 341 -17.30 -0.80 -22.41
N PHE A 342 -16.07 -1.13 -22.00
CA PHE A 342 -15.68 -2.49 -21.65
C PHE A 342 -16.52 -3.07 -20.52
N VAL A 343 -16.80 -2.32 -19.45
CA VAL A 343 -17.67 -2.79 -18.35
C VAL A 343 -19.11 -2.97 -18.84
N LEU A 344 -19.64 -2.00 -19.57
CA LEU A 344 -21.03 -2.05 -20.06
C LEU A 344 -21.25 -3.20 -21.05
N GLU A 345 -20.26 -3.56 -21.87
CA GLU A 345 -20.34 -4.71 -22.78
C GLU A 345 -20.41 -6.05 -22.05
N GLN A 346 -19.78 -6.17 -20.88
CA GLN A 346 -19.72 -7.43 -20.12
C GLN A 346 -20.95 -7.64 -19.21
N VAL A 347 -21.69 -6.57 -18.93
CA VAL A 347 -22.88 -6.57 -18.05
C VAL A 347 -24.20 -6.64 -18.84
N LYS A 348 -24.18 -6.44 -20.16
CA LYS A 348 -25.31 -6.72 -21.06
C LYS A 348 -25.74 -8.19 -21.02
#